data_AF-A0A6A7C2G7-F1
#
_entry.id   AF-A0A6A7C2G7-F1
#
_cell.length_a   1.000
_cell.length_b   1.000
_cell.length_c   1.000
_cell.angle_alpha   90.00
_cell.angle_beta   90.00
_cell.angle_gamma   90.00
#
_symmetry.space_group_name_H-M   'P 1'
#
loop_
_entity.id
_entity.type
_entity.pdbx_description
1 polymer ?
#
loop_
_entity_poly.entity_id
_entity_poly.type
_entity_poly.pdbx_seq_one_letter_code
_entity_poly.pdbx_strand_id
1 'polypeptide(L)'
;MASWMAAPPCLRAMKPFNPVQLRTFASTICCQKQASKRRRNSQVAAQARARKAANTSRQTELEKQRKEALGNPVKGIPTPFVESFDTATSTNDASNLNFFLSPAELETVQTSQPQDEADAAKLEEENATADEALRRITSLSLSSSQDRLRVNIQRCIETFGRHNTDKILPPSPSNPPKPGKTVVEQHQLENNGKMPRVGPDTGSSEVQIGILTAKIRALYQYLETRGGPDKMNKRNLRLLVHRRQKLLKYLRKKDKGGARWQRVIGTLGLTEGTWKGEISF
;
A
#
# COMPACT_ATOMS: atom_id res chain seq x y z
N MET A 1 -38.26 87.84 63.74
CA MET A 1 -37.23 88.40 64.64
C MET A 1 -36.74 87.30 65.54
N ALA A 2 -35.46 86.93 65.43
CA ALA A 2 -34.58 86.35 66.46
C ALA A 2 -33.52 85.51 65.74
N SER A 3 -32.35 86.11 65.62
CA SER A 3 -31.09 85.44 65.32
C SER A 3 -30.72 84.55 66.53
N TRP A 4 -29.96 83.47 66.34
CA TRP A 4 -28.63 83.30 66.96
C TRP A 4 -28.00 81.92 66.68
N MET A 5 -26.76 82.02 66.21
CA MET A 5 -25.56 81.24 66.54
C MET A 5 -25.41 79.77 66.13
N ALA A 6 -24.48 79.60 65.19
CA ALA A 6 -23.78 78.38 64.84
C ALA A 6 -22.80 77.92 65.93
N ALA A 7 -22.64 76.61 66.07
CA ALA A 7 -21.51 75.93 66.72
C ALA A 7 -20.94 74.85 65.77
N PRO A 8 -19.62 74.60 65.75
CA PRO A 8 -18.96 73.80 64.71
C PRO A 8 -19.07 72.27 64.91
N PRO A 9 -18.87 71.48 63.85
CA PRO A 9 -19.12 70.03 63.85
C PRO A 9 -17.98 69.24 64.52
N CYS A 10 -18.35 68.31 65.39
CA CYS A 10 -17.46 67.29 65.94
C CYS A 10 -17.07 66.27 64.85
N LEU A 11 -15.81 66.33 64.41
CA LEU A 11 -15.16 65.36 63.53
C LEU A 11 -15.13 63.97 64.18
N ARG A 12 -15.99 63.06 63.72
CA ARG A 12 -15.87 61.62 64.00
C ARG A 12 -14.89 61.02 63.00
N ALA A 13 -13.71 60.60 63.49
CA ALA A 13 -12.68 59.95 62.68
C ALA A 13 -13.22 58.67 62.03
N MET A 14 -13.30 58.67 60.70
CA MET A 14 -13.49 57.46 59.90
C MET A 14 -12.16 56.70 59.85
N LYS A 15 -12.17 55.42 60.24
CA LYS A 15 -11.01 54.54 60.10
C LYS A 15 -10.70 54.32 58.61
N PRO A 16 -9.44 54.38 58.18
CA PRO A 16 -9.08 54.10 56.80
C PRO A 16 -9.36 52.63 56.46
N PHE A 17 -10.03 52.43 55.34
CA PHE A 17 -10.25 51.13 54.69
C PHE A 17 -8.88 50.59 54.27
N ASN A 18 -8.41 49.52 54.91
CA ASN A 18 -7.16 48.85 54.54
C ASN A 18 -7.40 48.03 53.26
N PRO A 19 -6.77 48.34 52.11
CA PRO A 19 -6.81 47.42 50.99
C PRO A 19 -6.04 46.16 51.39
N VAL A 20 -6.72 45.03 51.37
CA VAL A 20 -6.07 43.71 51.48
C VAL A 20 -5.05 43.64 50.35
N GLN A 21 -3.77 43.73 50.69
CA GLN A 21 -2.69 43.43 49.76
C GLN A 21 -2.85 41.97 49.34
N LEU A 22 -3.33 41.74 48.12
CA LEU A 22 -3.16 40.47 47.43
C LEU A 22 -1.65 40.18 47.41
N ARG A 23 -1.21 39.23 48.23
CA ARG A 23 0.14 38.70 48.17
C ARG A 23 0.32 38.12 46.78
N THR A 24 1.08 38.81 45.93
CA THR A 24 1.65 38.18 44.74
C THR A 24 2.56 37.06 45.24
N PHE A 25 2.17 35.81 45.01
CA PHE A 25 3.03 34.67 45.25
C PHE A 25 4.30 34.87 44.40
N ALA A 26 5.40 35.24 45.05
CA ALA A 26 6.70 35.40 44.41
C ALA A 26 7.22 34.02 43.97
N SER A 27 6.93 33.63 42.72
CA SER A 27 7.50 32.45 42.06
C SER A 27 8.99 32.61 41.70
N THR A 28 9.60 33.76 41.99
CA THR A 28 10.94 34.14 41.51
C THR A 28 12.10 33.46 42.26
N ILE A 29 11.94 33.09 43.54
CA ILE A 29 13.05 32.56 44.36
C ILE A 29 13.38 31.10 44.02
N CYS A 30 12.39 30.30 43.60
CA CYS A 30 12.62 28.92 43.15
C CYS A 30 13.45 28.87 41.85
N CYS A 31 13.21 29.83 40.94
CA CYS A 31 13.87 29.89 39.64
C CYS A 31 15.37 30.27 39.75
N GLN A 32 15.74 31.16 40.69
CA GLN A 32 17.13 31.58 40.90
C GLN A 32 18.02 30.48 41.54
N LYS A 33 17.48 29.68 42.48
CA LYS A 33 18.19 28.53 43.07
C LYS A 33 18.45 27.42 42.03
N GLN A 34 17.54 27.19 41.08
CA GLN A 34 17.74 26.24 39.99
C GLN A 34 18.79 26.72 38.96
N ALA A 35 18.83 28.02 38.67
CA ALA A 35 19.81 28.62 37.74
C ALA A 35 21.26 28.59 38.29
N SER A 36 21.46 28.86 39.58
CA SER A 36 22.78 28.82 40.22
C SER A 36 23.37 27.40 40.39
N LYS A 37 22.52 26.37 40.48
CA LYS A 37 22.93 24.95 40.46
C LYS A 37 23.38 24.49 39.07
N ARG A 38 22.82 25.04 37.99
CA ARG A 38 23.25 24.79 36.60
C ARG A 38 24.63 25.36 36.27
N ARG A 39 25.03 26.49 36.88
CA ARG A 39 26.34 27.14 36.65
C ARG A 39 27.52 26.39 37.28
N ARG A 40 27.32 25.74 38.45
CA ARG A 40 28.39 25.03 39.18
C ARG A 40 28.90 23.75 38.49
N ASN A 41 28.09 23.14 37.61
CA ASN A 41 28.44 21.89 36.92
C ASN A 41 28.41 22.03 35.39
N SER A 42 29.10 23.07 34.86
CA SER A 42 29.14 23.36 33.42
C SER A 42 29.63 22.17 32.57
N GLN A 43 30.70 21.50 32.99
CA GLN A 43 31.27 20.35 32.28
C GLN A 43 30.37 19.11 32.30
N VAL A 44 29.75 18.80 33.43
CA VAL A 44 28.80 17.66 33.53
C VAL A 44 27.55 17.91 32.67
N ALA A 45 27.05 19.15 32.66
CA ALA A 45 25.95 19.55 31.78
C ALA A 45 26.34 19.49 30.30
N ALA A 46 27.57 19.91 29.94
CA ALA A 46 28.10 19.80 28.59
C ALA A 46 28.26 18.33 28.15
N GLN A 47 28.78 17.46 29.02
CA GLN A 47 28.91 16.02 28.73
C GLN A 47 27.54 15.35 28.58
N ALA A 48 26.55 15.68 29.41
CA ALA A 48 25.19 15.20 29.28
C ALA A 48 24.54 15.67 27.96
N ARG A 49 24.78 16.93 27.55
CA ARG A 49 24.35 17.45 26.24
C ARG A 49 25.02 16.71 25.09
N ALA A 50 26.33 16.42 25.18
CA ALA A 50 27.05 15.67 24.15
C ALA A 50 26.52 14.23 24.02
N ARG A 51 26.25 13.54 25.14
CA ARG A 51 25.61 12.21 25.15
C ARG A 51 24.21 12.25 24.53
N LYS A 52 23.41 13.27 24.88
CA LYS A 52 22.08 13.47 24.28
C LYS A 52 22.18 13.75 22.78
N ALA A 53 23.10 14.62 22.37
CA ALA A 53 23.34 14.97 20.97
C ALA A 53 23.74 13.74 20.13
N ALA A 54 24.62 12.89 20.66
CA ALA A 54 25.01 11.63 20.03
C ALA A 54 23.86 10.61 19.95
N ASN A 55 23.01 10.55 20.97
CA ASN A 55 21.80 9.70 20.91
C ASN A 55 20.80 10.25 19.88
N THR A 56 20.56 11.56 19.87
CA THR A 56 19.67 12.19 18.89
C THR A 56 20.20 12.03 17.47
N SER A 57 21.52 12.16 17.22
CA SER A 57 22.08 11.93 15.88
C SER A 57 21.86 10.50 15.43
N ARG A 58 22.17 9.53 16.30
CA ARG A 58 21.90 8.10 16.03
C ARG A 58 20.42 7.81 15.78
N GLN A 59 19.53 8.42 16.55
CA GLN A 59 18.08 8.26 16.35
C GLN A 59 17.65 8.84 15.00
N THR A 60 18.14 10.02 14.62
CA THR A 60 17.82 10.62 13.32
C THR A 60 18.30 9.76 12.14
N GLU A 61 19.47 9.12 12.25
CA GLU A 61 19.98 8.18 11.26
C GLU A 61 19.08 6.94 11.14
N LEU A 62 18.72 6.33 12.26
CA LEU A 62 17.81 5.17 12.29
C LEU A 62 16.42 5.53 11.77
N GLU A 63 15.92 6.72 12.08
CA GLU A 63 14.65 7.21 11.55
C GLU A 63 14.72 7.44 10.04
N LYS A 64 15.82 7.96 9.52
CA LYS A 64 16.06 8.10 8.08
C LYS A 64 16.03 6.73 7.39
N GLN A 65 16.79 5.75 7.91
CA GLN A 65 16.80 4.38 7.39
C GLN A 65 15.40 3.74 7.43
N ARG A 66 14.64 3.94 8.51
CA ARG A 66 13.27 3.43 8.63
C ARG A 66 12.31 4.10 7.64
N LYS A 67 12.43 5.41 7.42
CA LYS A 67 11.62 6.15 6.44
C LYS A 67 11.92 5.69 5.01
N GLU A 68 13.18 5.47 4.69
CA GLU A 68 13.61 4.92 3.40
C GLU A 68 13.04 3.51 3.17
N ALA A 69 13.13 2.64 4.18
CA ALA A 69 12.55 1.30 4.15
C ALA A 69 11.00 1.29 4.09
N LEU A 70 10.34 2.32 4.64
CA LEU A 70 8.89 2.45 4.62
C LEU A 70 8.35 2.64 3.19
N GLY A 71 9.16 3.24 2.29
CA GLY A 71 8.82 3.46 0.89
C GLY A 71 7.62 4.39 0.67
N ASN A 72 7.14 4.45 -0.58
CA ASN A 72 5.97 5.26 -0.94
C ASN A 72 4.67 4.51 -0.54
N PRO A 73 3.70 5.16 0.15
CA PRO A 73 2.49 4.48 0.63
C PRO A 73 1.54 4.03 -0.49
N VAL A 74 1.63 4.64 -1.68
CA VAL A 74 0.81 4.31 -2.86
C VAL A 74 1.54 3.30 -3.75
N LYS A 75 2.80 3.58 -4.12
CA LYS A 75 3.58 2.74 -5.04
C LYS A 75 4.24 1.53 -4.39
N GLY A 76 4.62 1.62 -3.11
CA GLY A 76 5.57 0.67 -2.51
C GLY A 76 6.96 0.81 -3.13
N ILE A 77 7.71 -0.31 -3.15
CA ILE A 77 8.97 -0.45 -3.87
C ILE A 77 8.66 -1.11 -5.22
N PRO A 78 9.11 -0.56 -6.36
CA PRO A 78 8.83 -1.15 -7.67
C PRO A 78 9.48 -2.53 -7.78
N THR A 79 8.73 -3.51 -8.28
CA THR A 79 9.20 -4.87 -8.58
C THR A 79 9.01 -5.15 -10.06
N PRO A 80 9.79 -6.07 -10.66
CA PRO A 80 9.66 -6.41 -12.07
C PRO A 80 8.24 -6.88 -12.42
N PHE A 81 7.58 -7.58 -11.49
CA PHE A 81 6.20 -7.99 -11.65
C PHE A 81 5.24 -6.79 -11.77
N VAL A 82 5.41 -5.76 -10.95
CA VAL A 82 4.54 -4.57 -10.98
C VAL A 82 4.85 -3.66 -12.16
N GLU A 83 6.11 -3.57 -12.58
CA GLU A 83 6.52 -2.81 -13.77
C GLU A 83 5.94 -3.39 -15.05
N SER A 84 5.92 -4.72 -15.16
CA SER A 84 5.37 -5.42 -16.31
C SER A 84 3.85 -5.25 -16.50
N PHE A 85 3.13 -4.62 -15.56
CA PHE A 85 1.72 -4.26 -15.77
C PHE A 85 1.53 -3.21 -16.87
N ASP A 86 2.53 -2.39 -17.16
CA ASP A 86 2.43 -1.29 -18.13
C ASP A 86 2.39 -1.82 -19.58
N THR A 87 3.17 -2.87 -19.82
CA THR A 87 3.25 -3.57 -21.11
C THR A 87 2.30 -4.75 -21.19
N ALA A 88 1.77 -5.24 -20.06
CA ALA A 88 1.00 -6.48 -19.94
C ALA A 88 1.74 -7.73 -20.49
N THR A 89 3.05 -7.62 -20.70
CA THR A 89 3.92 -8.74 -21.09
C THR A 89 4.48 -9.39 -19.84
N SER A 90 4.53 -10.72 -19.80
CA SER A 90 5.39 -11.40 -18.83
C SER A 90 6.80 -11.47 -19.43
N THR A 91 7.85 -11.53 -18.59
CA THR A 91 9.23 -11.68 -19.09
C THR A 91 9.45 -13.05 -19.74
N ASN A 92 8.55 -14.00 -19.53
CA ASN A 92 8.69 -15.41 -19.91
C ASN A 92 7.62 -15.88 -20.91
N ASP A 93 6.49 -15.16 -21.03
CA ASP A 93 5.32 -15.59 -21.80
C ASP A 93 4.92 -14.48 -22.78
N ALA A 94 5.42 -14.60 -24.01
CA ALA A 94 5.02 -13.80 -25.16
C ALA A 94 3.63 -14.21 -25.72
N SER A 95 2.88 -15.05 -24.99
CA SER A 95 1.67 -15.74 -25.45
C SER A 95 0.36 -15.04 -25.10
N ASN A 96 0.38 -13.93 -24.34
CA ASN A 96 -0.85 -13.25 -23.98
C ASN A 96 -1.36 -12.46 -25.18
N LEU A 97 -2.50 -12.90 -25.69
CA LEU A 97 -3.22 -12.23 -26.77
C LEU A 97 -4.36 -11.41 -26.18
N ASN A 98 -4.87 -10.48 -26.98
CA ASN A 98 -6.07 -9.76 -26.66
C ASN A 98 -7.31 -10.68 -26.72
N PHE A 99 -8.43 -10.22 -26.17
CA PHE A 99 -9.73 -10.90 -26.20
C PHE A 99 -9.79 -12.26 -25.46
N PHE A 100 -8.87 -12.50 -24.52
CA PHE A 100 -8.77 -13.76 -23.76
C PHE A 100 -8.48 -14.99 -24.63
N LEU A 101 -7.87 -14.78 -25.80
CA LEU A 101 -7.46 -15.86 -26.68
C LEU A 101 -6.14 -16.47 -26.21
N SER A 102 -6.02 -17.78 -26.32
CA SER A 102 -4.74 -18.47 -26.26
C SER A 102 -4.18 -18.68 -27.68
N PRO A 103 -2.85 -18.74 -27.87
CA PRO A 103 -2.26 -19.02 -29.18
C PRO A 103 -2.74 -20.35 -29.78
N ALA A 104 -2.96 -21.37 -28.94
CA ALA A 104 -3.47 -22.66 -29.37
C ALA A 104 -4.90 -22.58 -29.93
N GLU A 105 -5.76 -21.71 -29.37
CA GLU A 105 -7.12 -21.51 -29.90
C GLU A 105 -7.11 -20.87 -31.29
N LEU A 106 -6.16 -19.98 -31.58
CA LEU A 106 -6.04 -19.38 -32.91
C LEU A 106 -5.66 -20.38 -33.99
N GLU A 107 -4.80 -21.35 -33.67
CA GLU A 107 -4.37 -22.40 -34.61
C GLU A 107 -5.52 -23.34 -34.98
N THR A 108 -6.45 -23.60 -34.05
CA THR A 108 -7.56 -24.54 -34.28
C THR A 108 -8.65 -24.06 -35.26
N VAL A 109 -8.70 -22.76 -35.57
CA VAL A 109 -9.76 -22.17 -36.43
C VAL A 109 -9.42 -22.29 -37.93
N GLN A 110 -8.18 -22.60 -38.27
CA GLN A 110 -7.71 -22.70 -39.66
C GLN A 110 -8.11 -24.04 -40.30
N THR A 111 -9.30 -24.11 -40.90
CA THR A 111 -9.65 -25.24 -41.78
C THR A 111 -10.49 -24.82 -42.98
N SER A 112 -9.82 -24.68 -44.12
CA SER A 112 -10.36 -24.85 -45.47
C SER A 112 -9.28 -25.55 -46.32
N GLN A 113 -9.56 -26.76 -46.79
CA GLN A 113 -8.62 -27.53 -47.63
C GLN A 113 -8.85 -27.21 -49.11
N PRO A 114 -7.79 -26.96 -49.90
CA PRO A 114 -7.93 -26.69 -51.34
C PRO A 114 -8.27 -27.98 -52.11
N GLN A 115 -9.06 -27.84 -53.18
CA GLN A 115 -9.46 -28.96 -54.06
C GLN A 115 -8.50 -29.15 -55.25
N ASP A 116 -7.81 -28.10 -55.70
CA ASP A 116 -6.86 -28.10 -56.83
C ASP A 116 -5.50 -27.48 -56.45
N GLU A 117 -4.40 -27.93 -57.09
CA GLU A 117 -3.02 -27.49 -56.77
C GLU A 117 -2.77 -26.00 -57.07
N ALA A 118 -3.33 -25.48 -58.17
CA ALA A 118 -3.17 -24.07 -58.53
C ALA A 118 -3.94 -23.12 -57.58
N ASP A 119 -5.05 -23.59 -57.03
CA ASP A 119 -5.84 -22.84 -56.06
C ASP A 119 -5.26 -22.98 -54.64
N ALA A 120 -4.52 -24.05 -54.36
CA ALA A 120 -3.79 -24.23 -53.11
C ALA A 120 -2.76 -23.11 -52.87
N ALA A 121 -1.99 -22.74 -53.89
CA ALA A 121 -0.97 -21.69 -53.76
C ALA A 121 -1.59 -20.30 -53.45
N LYS A 122 -2.69 -19.95 -54.12
CA LYS A 122 -3.41 -18.69 -53.85
C LYS A 122 -4.03 -18.68 -52.45
N LEU A 123 -4.64 -19.80 -52.06
CA LEU A 123 -5.24 -19.96 -50.72
C LEU A 123 -4.17 -19.89 -49.62
N GLU A 124 -2.96 -20.40 -49.87
CA GLU A 124 -1.84 -20.29 -48.93
C GLU A 124 -1.38 -18.83 -48.75
N GLU A 125 -1.30 -18.04 -49.83
CA GLU A 125 -1.01 -16.60 -49.76
C GLU A 125 -2.11 -15.82 -49.01
N GLU A 126 -3.37 -16.13 -49.27
CA GLU A 126 -4.52 -15.54 -48.58
C GLU A 126 -4.53 -15.91 -47.09
N ASN A 127 -4.27 -17.17 -46.76
CA ASN A 127 -4.16 -17.64 -45.38
C ASN A 127 -2.98 -16.97 -44.67
N ALA A 128 -1.81 -16.85 -45.30
CA ALA A 128 -0.66 -16.16 -44.73
C ALA A 128 -0.98 -14.67 -44.44
N THR A 129 -1.67 -14.01 -45.36
CA THR A 129 -2.11 -12.62 -45.19
C THR A 129 -3.14 -12.49 -44.07
N ALA A 130 -4.11 -13.40 -44.02
CA ALA A 130 -5.12 -13.46 -42.96
C ALA A 130 -4.47 -13.71 -41.59
N ASP A 131 -3.50 -14.61 -41.52
CA ASP A 131 -2.75 -14.92 -40.30
C ASP A 131 -1.99 -13.71 -39.77
N GLU A 132 -1.33 -12.98 -40.65
CA GLU A 132 -0.70 -11.72 -40.26
C GLU A 132 -1.72 -10.69 -39.76
N ALA A 133 -2.87 -10.55 -40.43
CA ALA A 133 -3.92 -9.65 -40.02
C ALA A 133 -4.48 -10.03 -38.63
N LEU A 134 -4.76 -11.32 -38.40
CA LEU A 134 -5.23 -11.85 -37.12
C LEU A 134 -4.18 -11.65 -36.02
N ARG A 135 -2.89 -11.91 -36.30
CA ARG A 135 -1.78 -11.64 -35.36
C ARG A 135 -1.75 -10.16 -34.96
N ARG A 136 -1.97 -9.23 -35.90
CA ARG A 136 -2.01 -7.78 -35.59
C ARG A 136 -3.23 -7.41 -34.75
N ILE A 137 -4.42 -7.90 -35.11
CA ILE A 137 -5.67 -7.63 -34.37
C ILE A 137 -5.60 -8.15 -32.93
N THR A 138 -5.01 -9.33 -32.75
CA THR A 138 -4.89 -9.99 -31.45
C THR A 138 -3.70 -9.50 -30.62
N SER A 139 -2.80 -8.71 -31.20
CA SER A 139 -1.62 -8.19 -30.48
C SER A 139 -1.99 -7.25 -29.33
N LEU A 140 -1.38 -7.44 -28.16
CA LEU A 140 -1.59 -6.56 -26.99
C LEU A 140 -0.89 -5.21 -27.10
N SER A 141 0.16 -5.10 -27.93
CA SER A 141 0.93 -3.86 -28.09
C SER A 141 0.08 -2.73 -28.68
N LEU A 142 -0.78 -3.06 -29.65
CA LEU A 142 -1.73 -2.15 -30.29
C LEU A 142 -3.02 -1.95 -29.48
N SER A 143 -3.15 -2.63 -28.34
CA SER A 143 -4.39 -2.71 -27.59
C SER A 143 -4.58 -1.55 -26.59
N SER A 144 -5.83 -1.40 -26.14
CA SER A 144 -6.24 -0.36 -25.21
C SER A 144 -5.71 -0.60 -23.79
N SER A 145 -5.73 0.44 -22.95
CA SER A 145 -5.39 0.29 -21.52
C SER A 145 -6.37 -0.62 -20.76
N GLN A 146 -7.62 -0.72 -21.22
CA GLN A 146 -8.63 -1.59 -20.62
C GLN A 146 -8.29 -3.07 -20.86
N ASP A 147 -7.79 -3.40 -22.04
CA ASP A 147 -7.44 -4.77 -22.40
C ASP A 147 -6.17 -5.23 -21.70
N ARG A 148 -5.17 -4.34 -21.59
CA ARG A 148 -3.99 -4.58 -20.72
C ARG A 148 -4.41 -4.87 -19.28
N LEU A 149 -5.39 -4.14 -18.76
CA LEU A 149 -5.93 -4.38 -17.41
C LEU A 149 -6.59 -5.76 -17.30
N ARG A 150 -7.34 -6.21 -18.32
CA ARG A 150 -7.98 -7.54 -18.34
C ARG A 150 -6.95 -8.66 -18.27
N VAL A 151 -5.90 -8.56 -19.09
CA VAL A 151 -4.77 -9.51 -19.06
C VAL A 151 -4.05 -9.49 -17.72
N ASN A 152 -3.79 -8.30 -17.17
CA ASN A 152 -3.19 -8.15 -15.85
C ASN A 152 -4.05 -8.77 -14.73
N ILE A 153 -5.38 -8.72 -14.84
CA ILE A 153 -6.30 -9.38 -13.89
C ILE A 153 -6.14 -10.89 -13.96
N GLN A 154 -6.14 -11.46 -15.17
CA GLN A 154 -5.93 -12.89 -15.36
C GLN A 154 -4.57 -13.34 -14.81
N ARG A 155 -3.51 -12.59 -15.13
CA ARG A 155 -2.17 -12.84 -14.59
C ARG A 155 -2.16 -12.79 -13.06
N CYS A 156 -2.86 -11.86 -12.43
CA CYS A 156 -2.97 -11.82 -10.97
C CYS A 156 -3.69 -13.05 -10.41
N ILE A 157 -4.74 -13.54 -11.10
CA ILE A 157 -5.47 -14.76 -10.72
C ILE A 157 -4.52 -15.97 -10.82
N GLU A 158 -3.74 -16.09 -11.89
CA GLU A 158 -2.80 -17.19 -12.08
C GLU A 158 -1.66 -17.16 -11.05
N THR A 159 -1.10 -15.97 -10.76
CA THR A 159 0.08 -15.84 -9.89
C THR A 159 -0.23 -15.94 -8.41
N PHE A 160 -1.39 -15.41 -7.98
CA PHE A 160 -1.79 -15.32 -6.57
C PHE A 160 -2.96 -16.23 -6.21
N GLY A 161 -3.64 -16.83 -7.20
CA GLY A 161 -4.77 -17.70 -6.97
C GLY A 161 -4.41 -18.90 -6.11
N ARG A 162 -5.29 -19.24 -5.16
CA ARG A 162 -5.08 -20.37 -4.24
C ARG A 162 -5.00 -21.71 -4.97
N HIS A 163 -5.69 -21.83 -6.10
CA HIS A 163 -5.64 -23.00 -6.97
C HIS A 163 -4.21 -23.34 -7.48
N ASN A 164 -3.33 -22.34 -7.61
CA ASN A 164 -1.92 -22.54 -7.99
C ASN A 164 -0.99 -22.47 -6.79
N THR A 165 -1.20 -21.51 -5.89
CA THR A 165 -0.29 -21.26 -4.77
C THR A 165 -0.36 -22.34 -3.69
N ASP A 166 -1.52 -22.96 -3.44
CA ASP A 166 -1.65 -24.07 -2.48
C ASP A 166 -0.81 -25.29 -2.90
N LYS A 167 -0.45 -25.44 -4.20
CA LYS A 167 0.42 -26.52 -4.68
C LYS A 167 1.89 -26.30 -4.37
N ILE A 168 2.31 -25.04 -4.26
CA ILE A 168 3.74 -24.63 -4.23
C ILE A 168 4.15 -24.18 -2.82
N LEU A 169 3.27 -23.47 -2.11
CA LEU A 169 3.61 -22.84 -0.83
C LEU A 169 3.34 -23.75 0.37
N PRO A 170 4.14 -23.66 1.45
CA PRO A 170 3.87 -24.39 2.68
C PRO A 170 2.57 -23.90 3.36
N PRO A 171 1.94 -24.74 4.20
CA PRO A 171 0.72 -24.36 4.91
C PRO A 171 0.95 -23.18 5.86
N SER A 172 -0.15 -22.55 6.25
CA SER A 172 -0.13 -21.39 7.14
C SER A 172 0.54 -21.74 8.48
N PRO A 173 1.30 -20.83 9.12
CA PRO A 173 1.95 -21.09 10.41
C PRO A 173 0.96 -21.44 11.54
N SER A 174 -0.34 -21.19 11.36
CA SER A 174 -1.36 -21.65 12.29
C SER A 174 -1.56 -23.17 12.29
N ASN A 175 -1.19 -23.85 11.20
CA ASN A 175 -1.20 -25.29 11.02
C ASN A 175 0.22 -25.72 10.64
N PRO A 176 1.11 -25.96 11.62
CA PRO A 176 2.49 -26.29 11.32
C PRO A 176 2.59 -27.59 10.52
N PRO A 177 3.59 -27.69 9.61
CA PRO A 177 3.82 -28.90 8.84
C PRO A 177 4.07 -30.10 9.77
N LYS A 178 3.38 -31.21 9.54
CA LYS A 178 3.62 -32.45 10.29
C LYS A 178 4.99 -33.03 9.90
N PRO A 179 5.80 -33.51 10.86
CA PRO A 179 7.11 -34.08 10.57
C PRO A 179 6.98 -35.27 9.60
N GLY A 180 7.86 -35.31 8.60
CA GLY A 180 7.92 -36.39 7.61
C GLY A 180 6.92 -36.32 6.45
N LYS A 181 6.13 -35.24 6.31
CA LYS A 181 5.18 -35.07 5.19
C LYS A 181 5.61 -33.96 4.24
N THR A 182 5.48 -34.19 2.93
CA THR A 182 5.72 -33.14 1.92
C THR A 182 4.63 -32.06 1.98
N VAL A 183 4.92 -30.86 1.49
CA VAL A 183 3.95 -29.73 1.45
C VAL A 183 2.67 -30.14 0.71
N VAL A 184 2.81 -30.84 -0.41
CA VAL A 184 1.70 -31.30 -1.24
C VAL A 184 0.82 -32.31 -0.47
N GLU A 185 1.42 -33.29 0.21
CA GLU A 185 0.70 -34.24 1.06
C GLU A 185 -0.04 -33.56 2.21
N GLN A 186 0.55 -32.52 2.80
CA GLN A 186 -0.09 -31.78 3.89
C GLN A 186 -1.35 -31.05 3.40
N HIS A 187 -1.28 -30.39 2.25
CA HIS A 187 -2.44 -29.73 1.64
C HIS A 187 -3.53 -30.72 1.27
N GLN A 188 -3.17 -31.89 0.73
CA GLN A 188 -4.13 -32.96 0.46
C GLN A 188 -4.85 -33.41 1.74
N LEU A 189 -4.11 -33.62 2.84
CA LEU A 189 -4.71 -33.97 4.14
C LEU A 189 -5.62 -32.87 4.69
N GLU A 190 -5.26 -31.60 4.54
CA GLU A 190 -6.14 -30.48 4.92
C GLU A 190 -7.40 -30.37 4.06
N ASN A 191 -7.36 -30.94 2.85
CA ASN A 191 -8.46 -30.92 1.89
C ASN A 191 -9.31 -32.19 1.90
N ASN A 192 -8.88 -33.28 2.55
CA ASN A 192 -9.60 -34.56 2.59
C ASN A 192 -10.99 -34.51 3.26
N GLY A 193 -11.41 -33.37 3.83
CA GLY A 193 -12.79 -33.11 4.28
C GLY A 193 -13.44 -31.88 3.67
N LYS A 194 -12.79 -31.24 2.69
CA LYS A 194 -13.29 -30.03 2.03
C LYS A 194 -13.65 -30.36 0.58
N MET A 195 -14.83 -29.95 0.17
CA MET A 195 -15.26 -30.03 -1.23
C MET A 195 -14.25 -29.30 -2.15
N PRO A 196 -13.85 -29.94 -3.27
CA PRO A 196 -12.91 -29.34 -4.21
C PRO A 196 -13.49 -28.04 -4.78
N ARG A 197 -12.61 -27.11 -5.15
CA ARG A 197 -13.05 -25.86 -5.78
C ARG A 197 -13.57 -26.18 -7.19
N VAL A 198 -14.74 -25.64 -7.52
CA VAL A 198 -15.37 -25.84 -8.85
C VAL A 198 -14.62 -25.06 -9.95
N GLY A 199 -13.94 -23.97 -9.61
CA GLY A 199 -13.29 -23.11 -10.59
C GLY A 199 -12.10 -22.33 -10.06
N PRO A 200 -11.53 -21.44 -10.90
CA PRO A 200 -10.38 -20.63 -10.52
C PRO A 200 -10.72 -19.68 -9.37
N ASP A 201 -9.75 -19.48 -8.49
CA ASP A 201 -9.89 -18.60 -7.34
C ASP A 201 -9.73 -17.13 -7.76
N THR A 202 -10.83 -16.41 -7.83
CA THR A 202 -10.89 -14.98 -8.20
C THR A 202 -11.11 -14.05 -7.01
N GLY A 203 -11.54 -14.60 -5.87
CA GLY A 203 -12.05 -13.86 -4.72
C GLY A 203 -11.09 -13.78 -3.53
N SER A 204 -9.97 -14.47 -3.56
CA SER A 204 -9.02 -14.45 -2.45
C SER A 204 -8.39 -13.07 -2.22
N SER A 205 -8.01 -12.79 -0.97
CA SER A 205 -7.47 -11.47 -0.62
C SER A 205 -6.17 -11.17 -1.36
N GLU A 206 -5.35 -12.20 -1.60
CA GLU A 206 -4.11 -12.13 -2.38
C GLU A 206 -4.39 -11.65 -3.82
N VAL A 207 -5.34 -12.28 -4.51
CA VAL A 207 -5.76 -11.91 -5.88
C VAL A 207 -6.36 -10.51 -5.91
N GLN A 208 -7.25 -10.19 -4.96
CA GLN A 208 -7.85 -8.86 -4.85
C GLN A 208 -6.80 -7.76 -4.66
N ILE A 209 -5.77 -8.00 -3.83
CA ILE A 209 -4.66 -7.06 -3.62
C ILE A 209 -3.84 -6.88 -4.90
N GLY A 210 -3.57 -7.95 -5.64
CA GLY A 210 -2.90 -7.89 -6.95
C GLY A 210 -3.67 -7.04 -7.95
N ILE A 211 -4.96 -7.30 -8.12
CA ILE A 211 -5.85 -6.55 -9.02
C ILE A 211 -5.93 -5.08 -8.62
N LEU A 212 -6.08 -4.79 -7.32
CA LEU A 212 -6.09 -3.40 -6.84
C LEU A 212 -4.76 -2.70 -7.13
N THR A 213 -3.64 -3.41 -7.03
CA THR A 213 -2.32 -2.85 -7.32
C THR A 213 -2.18 -2.49 -8.80
N ALA A 214 -2.65 -3.35 -9.72
CA ALA A 214 -2.69 -3.02 -11.15
C ALA A 214 -3.57 -1.79 -11.43
N LYS A 215 -4.77 -1.72 -10.84
CA LYS A 215 -5.68 -0.57 -10.98
C LYS A 215 -5.09 0.73 -10.41
N ILE A 216 -4.48 0.66 -9.23
CA ILE A 216 -3.81 1.79 -8.57
C ILE A 216 -2.69 2.30 -9.47
N ARG A 217 -1.85 1.42 -10.02
CA ARG A 217 -0.76 1.81 -10.92
C ARG A 217 -1.26 2.54 -12.16
N ALA A 218 -2.25 1.98 -12.86
CA ALA A 218 -2.83 2.58 -14.06
C ALA A 218 -3.44 3.97 -13.79
N LEU A 219 -4.26 4.10 -12.74
CA LEU A 219 -4.85 5.39 -12.36
C LEU A 219 -3.81 6.40 -11.91
N TYR A 220 -2.79 5.93 -11.18
CA TYR A 220 -1.74 6.79 -10.70
C TYR A 220 -0.90 7.36 -11.86
N GLN A 221 -0.52 6.54 -12.84
CA GLN A 221 0.18 7.00 -14.04
C GLN A 221 -0.68 7.98 -14.86
N TYR A 222 -1.99 7.72 -14.98
CA TYR A 222 -2.91 8.65 -15.62
C TYR A 222 -2.91 10.02 -14.92
N LEU A 223 -2.98 10.04 -13.58
CA LEU A 223 -2.98 11.27 -12.79
C LEU A 223 -1.65 12.04 -12.85
N GLU A 224 -0.51 11.34 -12.95
CA GLU A 224 0.81 11.97 -13.15
C GLU A 224 0.95 12.58 -14.55
N THR A 225 0.41 11.93 -15.59
CA THR A 225 0.65 12.33 -16.98
C THR A 225 -0.37 13.34 -17.50
N ARG A 226 -1.67 13.03 -17.43
CA ARG A 226 -2.75 13.82 -18.06
C ARG A 226 -3.81 14.31 -17.07
N GLY A 227 -4.04 13.54 -16.00
CA GLY A 227 -5.16 13.71 -15.07
C GLY A 227 -4.89 14.62 -13.86
N GLY A 228 -3.87 15.49 -13.89
CA GLY A 228 -3.51 16.38 -12.79
C GLY A 228 -4.67 17.16 -12.15
N PRO A 229 -5.60 17.78 -12.91
CA PRO A 229 -6.73 18.53 -12.34
C PRO A 229 -7.92 17.64 -11.93
N ASP A 230 -7.93 16.34 -12.24
CA ASP A 230 -9.07 15.46 -12.03
C ASP A 230 -9.26 15.09 -10.54
N LYS A 231 -10.22 15.75 -9.90
CA LYS A 231 -10.53 15.56 -8.47
C LYS A 231 -11.24 14.22 -8.20
N MET A 232 -12.03 13.71 -9.16
CA MET A 232 -12.78 12.48 -8.98
C MET A 232 -11.85 11.28 -9.02
N ASN A 233 -10.92 11.26 -9.97
CA ASN A 233 -9.94 10.18 -10.05
C ASN A 233 -8.93 10.20 -8.89
N LYS A 234 -8.59 11.36 -8.33
CA LYS A 234 -7.83 11.44 -7.05
C LYS A 234 -8.59 10.80 -5.89
N ARG A 235 -9.91 11.03 -5.79
CA ARG A 235 -10.77 10.36 -4.79
C ARG A 235 -10.82 8.85 -5.05
N ASN A 236 -10.97 8.42 -6.29
CA ASN A 236 -11.01 7.00 -6.65
C ASN A 236 -9.69 6.29 -6.30
N LEU A 237 -8.55 6.91 -6.60
CA LEU A 237 -7.23 6.41 -6.20
C LEU A 237 -7.13 6.21 -4.69
N ARG A 238 -7.56 7.21 -3.90
CA ARG A 238 -7.60 7.16 -2.43
C ARG A 238 -8.43 5.98 -1.94
N LEU A 239 -9.63 5.79 -2.51
CA LEU A 239 -10.53 4.67 -2.15
C LEU A 239 -9.91 3.31 -2.46
N LEU A 240 -9.24 3.15 -3.62
CA LEU A 240 -8.59 1.89 -4.00
C LEU A 240 -7.44 1.54 -3.05
N VAL A 241 -6.59 2.52 -2.71
CA VAL A 241 -5.47 2.31 -1.79
C VAL A 241 -5.97 1.95 -0.40
N HIS A 242 -6.99 2.63 0.12
CA HIS A 242 -7.59 2.29 1.41
C HIS A 242 -8.27 0.91 1.40
N ARG A 243 -8.91 0.52 0.29
CA ARG A 243 -9.46 -0.84 0.11
C ARG A 243 -8.34 -1.88 0.15
N ARG A 244 -7.22 -1.63 -0.55
CA ARG A 244 -6.03 -2.50 -0.55
C ARG A 244 -5.43 -2.60 0.86
N GLN A 245 -5.31 -1.49 1.58
CA GLN A 245 -4.84 -1.45 2.96
C GLN A 245 -5.70 -2.33 3.89
N LYS A 246 -7.03 -2.28 3.78
CA LYS A 246 -7.94 -3.12 4.58
C LYS A 246 -7.70 -4.62 4.30
N LEU A 247 -7.55 -4.99 3.03
CA LEU A 247 -7.27 -6.38 2.63
C LEU A 247 -5.91 -6.85 3.12
N LEU A 248 -4.88 -6.01 3.05
CA LEU A 248 -3.55 -6.32 3.58
C LEU A 248 -3.59 -6.56 5.09
N LYS A 249 -4.27 -5.69 5.86
CA LYS A 249 -4.46 -5.89 7.30
C LYS A 249 -5.18 -7.22 7.60
N TYR A 250 -6.22 -7.54 6.83
CA TYR A 250 -6.96 -8.79 6.96
C TYR A 250 -6.08 -10.02 6.66
N LEU A 251 -5.39 -10.02 5.52
CA LEU A 251 -4.55 -11.13 5.09
C LEU A 251 -3.42 -11.41 6.10
N ARG A 252 -2.75 -10.35 6.59
CA ARG A 252 -1.71 -10.48 7.62
C ARG A 252 -2.26 -11.08 8.91
N LYS A 253 -3.43 -10.63 9.37
CA LYS A 253 -4.09 -11.17 10.58
C LYS A 253 -4.46 -12.65 10.39
N LYS A 254 -4.98 -13.01 9.21
CA LYS A 254 -5.46 -14.37 8.94
C LYS A 254 -4.31 -15.37 8.75
N ASP A 255 -3.26 -14.98 8.03
CA ASP A 255 -2.11 -15.85 7.73
C ASP A 255 -0.96 -15.73 8.74
N LYS A 256 -1.06 -14.81 9.73
CA LYS A 256 -0.05 -14.51 10.75
C LYS A 256 1.35 -14.21 10.17
N GLY A 257 1.41 -13.66 8.95
CA GLY A 257 2.67 -13.39 8.26
C GLY A 257 3.35 -14.63 7.65
N GLY A 258 2.58 -15.69 7.36
CA GLY A 258 3.03 -16.90 6.70
C GLY A 258 3.52 -16.72 5.25
N ALA A 259 3.80 -17.83 4.60
CA ALA A 259 4.40 -17.85 3.26
C ALA A 259 3.54 -17.16 2.19
N ARG A 260 2.20 -17.22 2.29
CA ARG A 260 1.30 -16.55 1.34
C ARG A 260 1.39 -15.04 1.45
N TRP A 261 1.33 -14.52 2.68
CA TRP A 261 1.54 -13.10 2.95
C TRP A 261 2.89 -12.62 2.41
N GLN A 262 3.97 -13.35 2.71
CA GLN A 262 5.32 -12.99 2.27
C GLN A 262 5.45 -12.98 0.75
N ARG A 263 4.85 -13.95 0.05
CA ARG A 263 4.80 -13.98 -1.42
C ARG A 263 4.11 -12.74 -1.98
N VAL A 264 2.92 -12.39 -1.47
CA VAL A 264 2.19 -11.21 -1.95
C VAL A 264 3.02 -9.94 -1.76
N ILE A 265 3.60 -9.75 -0.58
CA ILE A 265 4.43 -8.60 -0.25
C ILE A 265 5.69 -8.54 -1.14
N GLY A 266 6.40 -9.66 -1.30
CA GLY A 266 7.64 -9.75 -2.08
C GLY A 266 7.40 -9.56 -3.57
N THR A 267 6.37 -10.20 -4.14
CA THR A 267 6.07 -10.09 -5.58
C THR A 267 5.55 -8.71 -5.94
N LEU A 268 4.67 -8.10 -5.13
CA LEU A 268 4.09 -6.79 -5.41
C LEU A 268 4.90 -5.60 -4.86
N GLY A 269 5.96 -5.85 -4.08
CA GLY A 269 6.79 -4.78 -3.50
C GLY A 269 6.08 -3.91 -2.47
N LEU A 270 5.11 -4.48 -1.73
CA LEU A 270 4.28 -3.73 -0.79
C LEU A 270 4.98 -3.59 0.57
N THR A 271 5.37 -2.38 0.94
CA THR A 271 6.07 -2.12 2.21
C THR A 271 5.12 -1.92 3.39
N GLU A 272 5.67 -1.80 4.61
CA GLU A 272 4.88 -1.47 5.79
C GLU A 272 4.11 -0.14 5.62
N GLY A 273 4.66 0.84 4.90
CA GLY A 273 4.00 2.12 4.63
C GLY A 273 2.69 2.00 3.85
N THR A 274 2.51 0.93 3.08
CA THR A 274 1.31 0.74 2.24
C THR A 274 0.10 0.25 3.02
N TRP A 275 0.27 -0.25 4.24
CA TRP A 275 -0.84 -0.79 5.03
C TRP A 275 -0.79 -0.47 6.52
N LYS A 276 0.37 -0.20 7.11
CA LYS A 276 0.53 0.15 8.52
C LYS A 276 0.21 1.64 8.73
N GLY A 277 -0.49 1.96 9.82
CA GLY A 277 -0.87 3.35 10.13
C GLY A 277 -1.99 3.90 9.24
N GLU A 278 -2.02 5.23 9.10
CA GLU A 278 -2.97 5.99 8.29
C GLU A 278 -2.30 6.46 7.01
N ILE A 279 -2.99 6.29 5.87
CA ILE A 279 -2.48 6.74 4.57
C ILE A 279 -3.13 8.08 4.24
N SER A 280 -2.35 9.15 4.39
CA SER A 280 -2.68 10.48 3.90
C SER A 280 -2.16 10.68 2.47
N PHE A 281 -2.91 11.46 1.69
CA PHE A 281 -2.63 11.84 0.31
C PHE A 281 -2.70 13.35 0.19
#